data_AF-A0A3M1EI18-F1
#
_entry.id   AF-A0A3M1EI18-F1
#
_cell.length_a   1.000
_cell.length_b   1.000
_cell.length_c   1.000
_cell.angle_alpha   90.00
_cell.angle_beta   90.00
_cell.angle_gamma   90.00
#
_symmetry.space_group_name_H-M   'P 1'
#
loop_
_entity.id
_entity.type
_entity.pdbx_description
1 polymer ?
#
loop_
_entity_poly.entity_id
_entity_poly.type
_entity_poly.pdbx_seq_one_letter_code
_entity_poly.pdbx_strand_id
1 'polypeptide(L)'
;TDVVRVYRGQYTVERAFHRMKDRPVGITPMYVRRDDHRKGLVRLFLLALRVVTVLEYEVRRSLAKTGKKLYGLYAGNPKRGTMHPTTERLLDAFKGMHLTLVRWEKQRIHHITPLSTLQKDILHMLGLSEDIYTSLAAQLDKPP
;
A
#
# COMPACT_ATOMS: atom_id res chain seq x y z
N THR A 1 -17.90 30.95 2.18
CA THR A 1 -16.63 30.20 2.29
C THR A 1 -16.82 28.68 2.22
N ASP A 2 -17.99 28.15 2.61
CA ASP A 2 -18.27 26.70 2.53
C ASP A 2 -18.41 26.14 1.11
N VAL A 3 -18.97 26.91 0.17
CA VAL A 3 -19.13 26.48 -1.24
C VAL A 3 -17.77 26.17 -1.90
N VAL A 4 -16.73 26.97 -1.59
CA VAL A 4 -15.37 26.76 -2.10
C VAL A 4 -14.73 25.49 -1.52
N ARG A 5 -15.01 25.15 -0.25
CA ARG A 5 -14.55 23.89 0.37
C ARG A 5 -15.24 22.67 -0.25
N VAL A 6 -16.54 22.75 -0.53
CA VAL A 6 -17.29 21.68 -1.20
C VAL A 6 -16.75 21.46 -2.62
N TYR A 7 -16.46 22.52 -3.36
CA TYR A 7 -15.89 22.43 -4.71
C TYR A 7 -14.48 21.81 -4.70
N ARG A 8 -13.63 22.16 -3.72
CA ARG A 8 -12.32 21.48 -3.53
C ARG A 8 -12.46 20.00 -3.17
N GLY A 9 -13.54 19.61 -2.51
CA GLY A 9 -13.84 18.21 -2.19
C GLY A 9 -14.18 17.36 -3.42
N GLN A 10 -14.73 17.96 -4.48
CA GLN A 10 -15.03 17.24 -5.73
C GLN A 10 -13.78 16.64 -6.38
N TYR A 11 -12.64 17.36 -6.33
CA TYR A 11 -11.35 16.83 -6.81
C TYR A 11 -10.94 15.53 -6.10
N THR A 12 -11.26 15.39 -4.81
CA THR A 12 -10.98 14.15 -4.06
C THR A 12 -11.81 12.98 -4.59
N VAL A 13 -13.07 13.23 -4.92
CA VAL A 13 -13.98 12.24 -5.50
C VAL A 13 -13.52 11.84 -6.90
N GLU A 14 -13.23 12.81 -7.77
CA GLU A 14 -12.72 12.55 -9.12
C GLU A 14 -11.42 11.76 -9.12
N ARG A 15 -10.46 12.16 -8.28
CA ARG A 15 -9.18 11.44 -8.12
C ARG A 15 -9.39 10.01 -7.66
N ALA A 16 -10.35 9.77 -6.75
CA ALA A 16 -10.67 8.44 -6.26
C ALA A 16 -11.31 7.55 -7.34
N PHE A 17 -12.23 8.09 -8.14
CA PHE A 17 -12.82 7.38 -9.27
C PHE A 17 -11.81 7.14 -10.40
N HIS A 18 -10.91 8.07 -10.65
CA HIS A 18 -9.82 7.91 -11.62
C HIS A 18 -8.88 6.78 -11.20
N ARG A 19 -8.46 6.74 -9.92
CA ARG A 19 -7.68 5.62 -9.34
C ARG A 19 -8.35 4.26 -9.49
N MET A 20 -9.68 4.23 -9.39
CA MET A 20 -10.46 3.01 -9.52
C MET A 20 -10.55 2.56 -10.99
N LYS A 21 -10.72 3.50 -11.93
CA LYS A 21 -10.82 3.21 -13.36
C LYS A 21 -9.48 2.85 -14.00
N ASP A 22 -8.40 3.52 -13.58
CA ASP A 22 -7.06 3.35 -14.13
C ASP A 22 -6.17 2.42 -13.30
N ARG A 23 -5.00 2.06 -13.82
CA ARG A 23 -4.03 1.22 -13.10
C ARG A 23 -3.60 1.92 -11.78
N PRO A 24 -3.40 1.17 -10.68
CA PRO A 24 -3.28 -0.29 -10.59
C PRO A 24 -4.58 -1.05 -10.26
N VAL A 25 -5.69 -0.36 -9.94
CA VAL A 25 -6.95 -1.00 -9.52
C VAL A 25 -7.80 -1.42 -10.73
N GLY A 26 -7.73 -0.66 -11.82
CA GLY A 26 -8.04 -1.10 -13.17
C GLY A 26 -9.42 -1.74 -13.35
N ILE A 27 -10.51 -0.98 -13.15
CA ILE A 27 -11.82 -1.34 -13.73
C ILE A 27 -11.75 -1.14 -15.25
N THR A 28 -11.00 -2.03 -15.89
CA THR A 28 -11.14 -2.35 -17.32
C THR A 28 -12.56 -2.90 -17.51
N PRO A 29 -13.23 -2.78 -18.66
CA PRO A 29 -14.56 -3.36 -18.84
C PRO A 29 -14.53 -4.86 -18.53
N MET A 30 -15.04 -5.22 -17.35
CA MET A 30 -15.13 -6.60 -16.90
C MET A 30 -16.46 -7.15 -17.36
N TYR A 31 -16.42 -8.19 -18.20
CA TYR A 31 -17.60 -8.93 -18.63
C TYR A 31 -18.17 -9.76 -17.47
N VAL A 32 -18.85 -9.09 -16.55
CA VAL A 32 -19.56 -9.75 -15.44
C VAL A 32 -21.00 -9.98 -15.86
N ARG A 33 -21.33 -11.22 -16.22
CA ARG A 33 -22.64 -11.62 -16.78
C ARG A 33 -23.79 -11.60 -15.76
N ARG A 34 -23.50 -11.67 -14.46
CA ARG A 34 -24.50 -11.73 -13.37
C ARG A 34 -24.54 -10.43 -12.58
N ASP A 35 -25.73 -9.93 -12.33
CA ASP A 35 -25.97 -8.64 -11.65
C ASP A 35 -25.46 -8.60 -10.21
N ASP A 36 -25.58 -9.72 -9.49
CA ASP A 36 -25.09 -9.81 -8.12
C ASP A 36 -23.56 -9.75 -8.06
N HIS A 37 -22.88 -10.32 -9.04
CA HIS A 37 -21.43 -10.24 -9.15
C HIS A 37 -20.99 -8.80 -9.48
N ARG A 38 -21.74 -8.08 -10.33
CA ARG A 38 -21.47 -6.65 -10.61
C ARG A 38 -21.57 -5.81 -9.33
N LYS A 39 -22.63 -5.99 -8.56
CA LYS A 39 -22.84 -5.31 -7.27
C LYS A 39 -21.74 -5.65 -6.26
N GLY A 40 -21.40 -6.94 -6.13
CA GLY A 40 -20.34 -7.40 -5.23
C GLY A 40 -18.98 -6.79 -5.58
N LEU A 41 -18.65 -6.75 -6.87
CA LEU A 41 -17.39 -6.21 -7.36
C LEU A 41 -17.26 -4.71 -7.13
N VAL A 42 -18.33 -3.93 -7.36
CA VAL A 42 -18.35 -2.49 -7.02
C VAL A 42 -18.09 -2.29 -5.52
N ARG A 43 -18.74 -3.08 -4.65
CA ARG A 43 -18.51 -2.99 -3.19
C ARG A 43 -17.07 -3.32 -2.82
N LEU A 44 -16.48 -4.34 -3.44
CA LEU A 44 -15.08 -4.69 -3.23
C LEU A 44 -14.14 -3.56 -3.64
N PHE A 45 -14.38 -2.90 -4.78
CA PHE A 45 -13.60 -1.74 -5.19
C PHE A 45 -13.74 -0.55 -4.25
N LEU A 46 -14.95 -0.29 -3.75
CA LEU A 46 -15.14 0.76 -2.75
C LEU A 46 -14.38 0.46 -1.45
N LEU A 47 -14.28 -0.81 -1.04
CA LEU A 47 -13.45 -1.21 0.10
C LEU A 47 -11.96 -1.02 -0.21
N ALA A 48 -11.48 -1.47 -1.36
CA ALA A 48 -10.09 -1.26 -1.78
C ALA A 48 -9.72 0.24 -1.82
N LEU A 49 -10.62 1.08 -2.33
CA LEU A 49 -10.43 2.53 -2.38
C LEU A 49 -10.35 3.16 -0.99
N ARG A 50 -11.16 2.68 -0.03
CA ARG A 50 -11.06 3.09 1.37
C ARG A 50 -9.70 2.74 1.95
N VAL A 51 -9.23 1.51 1.74
CA VAL A 51 -7.89 1.09 2.20
C VAL A 51 -6.80 1.99 1.60
N VAL A 52 -6.85 2.25 0.29
CA VAL A 52 -5.90 3.14 -0.39
C VAL A 52 -5.92 4.55 0.20
N THR A 53 -7.11 5.07 0.51
CA THR A 53 -7.26 6.43 1.04
C THR A 53 -6.75 6.52 2.48
N VAL A 54 -7.03 5.52 3.32
CA VAL A 54 -6.57 5.46 4.71
C VAL A 54 -5.05 5.36 4.78
N LEU A 55 -4.43 4.48 3.97
CA LEU A 55 -2.97 4.36 3.89
C LEU A 55 -2.31 5.70 3.53
N GLU A 56 -2.84 6.38 2.50
CA GLU A 56 -2.32 7.69 2.07
C GLU A 56 -2.48 8.74 3.17
N TYR A 57 -3.63 8.74 3.84
CA TYR A 57 -3.95 9.69 4.89
C TYR A 57 -3.04 9.52 6.11
N GLU A 58 -2.87 8.30 6.63
CA GLU A 58 -2.07 8.09 7.84
C GLU A 58 -0.60 8.45 7.64
N VAL A 59 0.01 8.08 6.50
CA VAL A 59 1.41 8.47 6.21
C VAL A 59 1.54 9.99 6.10
N ARG A 60 0.64 10.66 5.38
CA ARG A 60 0.67 12.13 5.26
C ARG A 60 0.46 12.83 6.59
N ARG A 61 -0.44 12.30 7.42
CA ARG A 61 -0.69 12.80 8.78
C ARG A 61 0.56 12.65 9.66
N SER A 62 1.25 11.51 9.58
CA SER A 62 2.50 11.27 10.31
C SER A 62 3.62 12.22 9.87
N LEU A 63 3.78 12.43 8.56
CA LEU A 63 4.74 13.39 8.00
C LEU A 63 4.41 14.83 8.40
N ALA A 64 3.13 15.21 8.40
CA ALA A 64 2.70 16.54 8.83
C ALA A 64 2.97 16.79 10.32
N LYS A 65 2.75 15.79 11.18
CA LYS A 65 3.04 15.88 12.63
C LYS A 65 4.53 16.01 12.91
N THR A 66 5.37 15.30 12.16
CA THR A 66 6.82 15.27 12.38
C THR A 66 7.57 16.37 11.64
N GLY A 67 6.92 17.07 10.69
CA GLY A 67 7.56 18.04 9.81
C GLY A 67 8.60 17.43 8.85
N LYS A 68 8.66 16.10 8.74
CA LYS A 68 9.65 15.38 7.94
C LYS A 68 9.18 15.20 6.50
N LYS A 69 10.15 14.97 5.62
CA LYS A 69 9.92 14.49 4.25
C LYS A 69 10.33 13.03 4.15
N LEU A 70 9.58 12.26 3.38
CA LEU A 70 9.93 10.89 3.05
C LEU A 70 10.81 10.88 1.79
N TYR A 71 11.99 10.27 1.88
CA TYR A 71 12.98 10.15 0.80
C TYR A 71 13.01 8.72 0.25
N GLY A 72 13.69 8.50 -0.89
CA GLY A 72 13.87 7.15 -1.45
C GLY A 72 12.65 6.56 -2.18
N LEU A 73 11.48 7.21 -2.14
CA LEU A 73 10.27 6.75 -2.85
C LEU A 73 10.37 6.78 -4.38
N TYR A 74 11.28 7.57 -4.93
CA TYR A 74 11.46 7.73 -6.37
C TYR A 74 12.75 7.04 -6.79
N ALA A 75 12.65 5.84 -7.36
CA ALA A 75 13.81 5.03 -7.75
C ALA A 75 14.82 5.79 -8.65
N GLY A 76 14.32 6.61 -9.59
CA GLY A 76 15.16 7.45 -10.46
C GLY A 76 15.68 8.74 -9.81
N ASN A 77 15.20 9.12 -8.63
CA ASN A 77 15.69 10.29 -7.89
C ASN A 77 15.54 10.09 -6.36
N PRO A 78 16.46 9.32 -5.73
CA PRO A 78 16.37 8.98 -4.30
C PRO A 78 16.42 10.21 -3.38
N LYS A 79 17.06 11.30 -3.81
CA LYS A 79 17.17 12.57 -3.05
C LYS A 79 15.87 13.38 -3.06
N ARG A 80 14.88 13.02 -3.88
CA ARG A 80 13.58 13.68 -3.91
C ARG A 80 12.75 13.30 -2.69
N GLY A 81 12.67 14.21 -1.73
CA GLY A 81 11.76 14.11 -0.59
C GLY A 81 10.32 14.52 -0.94
N THR A 82 9.33 13.89 -0.31
CA THR A 82 7.91 14.26 -0.44
C THR A 82 7.21 14.29 0.92
N MET A 83 6.30 15.26 1.11
CA MET A 83 5.35 15.31 2.24
C MET A 83 3.98 14.73 1.87
N HIS A 84 3.76 14.49 0.58
CA HIS A 84 2.48 14.04 0.03
C HIS A 84 2.67 12.75 -0.79
N PRO A 85 3.21 11.67 -0.20
CA PRO A 85 3.31 10.40 -0.90
C PRO A 85 1.92 9.89 -1.28
N THR A 86 1.86 9.06 -2.32
CA THR A 86 0.63 8.34 -2.70
C THR A 86 0.76 6.89 -2.26
N THR A 87 -0.37 6.22 -1.97
CA THR A 87 -0.36 4.80 -1.58
C THR A 87 0.32 3.92 -2.62
N GLU A 88 0.12 4.18 -3.91
CA GLU A 88 0.77 3.42 -4.98
C GLU A 88 2.30 3.49 -4.88
N ARG A 89 2.85 4.68 -4.59
CA ARG A 89 4.29 4.87 -4.42
C ARG A 89 4.82 4.24 -3.13
N LEU A 90 4.03 4.30 -2.06
CA LEU A 90 4.36 3.62 -0.81
C LEU A 90 4.44 2.11 -1.01
N LEU A 91 3.46 1.52 -1.70
CA LEU A 91 3.43 0.09 -2.00
C LEU A 91 4.52 -0.32 -3.01
N ASP A 92 4.85 0.54 -3.98
CA ASP A 92 5.95 0.30 -4.91
C ASP A 92 7.29 0.10 -4.18
N ALA A 93 7.50 0.74 -3.02
CA ALA A 93 8.71 0.57 -2.22
C ALA A 93 8.86 -0.84 -1.61
N PHE A 94 7.78 -1.64 -1.57
CA PHE A 94 7.79 -3.02 -1.09
C PHE A 94 7.88 -4.05 -2.23
N LYS A 95 8.01 -3.60 -3.50
CA LYS A 95 8.28 -4.51 -4.61
C LYS A 95 9.66 -5.15 -4.46
N GLY A 96 9.77 -6.43 -4.85
CA GLY A 96 11.03 -7.17 -4.78
C GLY A 96 11.36 -7.73 -3.39
N MET A 97 10.37 -7.78 -2.49
CA MET A 97 10.50 -8.54 -1.23
C MET A 97 10.16 -10.00 -1.48
N HIS A 98 11.04 -10.91 -1.05
CA HIS A 98 10.93 -12.33 -1.31
C HIS A 98 10.97 -13.14 -0.01
N LEU A 99 10.17 -14.21 0.02
CA LEU A 99 10.25 -15.29 0.98
C LEU A 99 10.60 -16.56 0.20
N THR A 100 11.78 -17.12 0.49
CA THR A 100 12.27 -18.34 -0.14
C THR A 100 12.19 -19.50 0.85
N LEU A 101 11.57 -20.58 0.41
CA LEU A 101 11.40 -21.82 1.16
C LEU A 101 12.16 -22.92 0.43
N VAL A 102 13.25 -23.40 1.01
CA VAL A 102 14.01 -24.52 0.48
C VAL A 102 13.83 -25.72 1.40
N ARG A 103 13.37 -26.84 0.84
CA ARG A 103 13.31 -28.12 1.55
C ARG A 103 14.45 -28.99 1.05
N TRP A 104 15.41 -29.28 1.93
CA TRP A 104 16.55 -30.14 1.62
C TRP A 104 16.61 -31.27 2.65
N GLU A 105 16.39 -32.51 2.21
CA GLU A 105 16.31 -33.70 3.07
C GLU A 105 15.38 -33.50 4.30
N LYS A 106 15.96 -33.45 5.52
CA LYS A 106 15.27 -33.20 6.80
C LYS A 106 15.29 -31.73 7.22
N GLN A 107 15.95 -30.84 6.47
CA GLN A 107 16.08 -29.42 6.80
C GLN A 107 15.15 -28.56 5.96
N ARG A 108 14.55 -27.56 6.60
CA ARG A 108 13.82 -26.48 5.95
C ARG A 108 14.65 -25.21 6.14
N ILE A 109 15.02 -24.58 5.04
CA ILE A 109 15.72 -23.30 5.04
C ILE A 109 14.72 -22.24 4.63
N HIS A 110 14.57 -21.25 5.50
CA HIS A 110 13.71 -20.09 5.31
C HIS A 110 14.60 -18.87 5.10
N HIS A 111 14.44 -18.17 3.98
CA HIS A 111 15.12 -16.90 3.74
C HIS A 111 14.10 -15.82 3.43
N ILE A 112 14.22 -14.68 4.11
CA ILE A 112 13.36 -13.52 3.92
C ILE A 112 14.22 -12.29 3.61
N THR A 113 13.85 -11.53 2.57
CA THR A 113 14.56 -10.31 2.20
C THR A 113 14.48 -9.29 3.34
N PRO A 114 15.58 -8.79 3.92
CA PRO A 114 15.52 -7.82 5.02
C PRO A 114 14.81 -6.52 4.63
N LEU A 115 14.12 -5.90 5.59
CA LEU A 115 13.49 -4.59 5.39
C LEU A 115 14.55 -3.49 5.26
N SER A 116 14.47 -2.71 4.19
CA SER A 116 15.26 -1.47 4.03
C SER A 116 14.80 -0.37 4.99
N THR A 117 15.64 0.63 5.24
CA THR A 117 15.29 1.80 6.08
C THR A 117 14.01 2.48 5.62
N LEU A 118 13.82 2.64 4.30
CA LEU A 118 12.60 3.21 3.74
C LEU A 118 11.36 2.39 4.09
N GLN A 119 11.42 1.07 3.97
CA GLN A 119 10.30 0.18 4.28
C GLN A 119 9.96 0.23 5.77
N LYS A 120 10.97 0.26 6.64
CA LYS A 120 10.80 0.43 8.10
C LYS A 120 10.14 1.77 8.44
N ASP A 121 10.61 2.86 7.85
CA ASP A 121 10.02 4.20 8.02
C ASP A 121 8.55 4.21 7.59
N ILE A 122 8.21 3.57 6.47
CA ILE A 122 6.82 3.47 5.99
C ILE A 122 5.96 2.67 6.99
N LEU A 123 6.44 1.51 7.48
CA LEU A 123 5.72 0.72 8.48
C LEU A 123 5.48 1.50 9.76
N HIS A 124 6.51 2.18 10.28
CA HIS A 124 6.39 3.00 11.49
C HIS A 124 5.39 4.16 11.30
N MET A 125 5.40 4.83 10.15
CA MET A 125 4.41 5.87 9.84
C MET A 125 2.97 5.34 9.74
N LEU A 126 2.79 4.08 9.35
CA LEU A 126 1.51 3.39 9.33
C LEU A 126 1.10 2.83 10.70
N GLY A 127 1.94 2.95 11.73
CA GLY A 127 1.71 2.37 13.05
C GLY A 127 1.81 0.84 13.05
N LEU A 128 2.54 0.27 12.09
CA LEU A 128 2.73 -1.17 11.92
C LEU A 128 4.10 -1.60 12.48
N SER A 129 4.14 -2.70 13.23
CA SER A 129 5.40 -3.29 13.66
C SER A 129 6.14 -3.93 12.48
N GLU A 130 7.48 -3.85 12.49
CA GLU A 130 8.35 -4.62 11.58
C GLU A 130 8.14 -6.12 11.72
N ASP A 131 7.68 -6.57 12.90
CA ASP A 131 7.40 -7.97 13.22
C ASP A 131 6.38 -8.60 12.28
N ILE A 132 5.45 -7.80 11.73
CA ILE A 132 4.45 -8.28 10.76
C ILE A 132 5.14 -8.94 9.56
N TYR A 133 6.36 -8.54 9.22
CA TYR A 133 7.13 -9.13 8.16
C TYR A 133 8.22 -10.08 8.67
N THR A 134 8.99 -9.69 9.69
CA THR A 134 10.13 -10.51 10.17
C THR A 134 9.65 -11.80 10.85
N SER A 135 8.45 -11.82 11.44
CA SER A 135 7.90 -13.02 12.08
C SER A 135 7.47 -14.10 11.08
N LEU A 136 7.35 -13.79 9.77
CA LEU A 136 6.96 -14.79 8.77
C LEU A 136 7.95 -15.95 8.75
N ALA A 137 9.25 -15.67 8.82
CA ALA A 137 10.26 -16.73 8.86
C ALA A 137 10.07 -17.62 10.09
N ALA A 138 9.92 -17.02 11.27
CA ALA A 138 9.75 -17.75 12.53
C ALA A 138 8.44 -18.55 12.65
N GLN A 139 7.36 -18.08 12.02
CA GLN A 139 6.08 -18.81 12.00
C GLN A 139 6.13 -20.06 11.10
N LEU A 140 6.93 -20.02 10.04
CA LEU A 140 7.07 -21.13 9.10
C LEU A 140 7.97 -22.26 9.62
N ASP A 141 8.74 -21.99 10.68
CA ASP A 141 9.51 -22.99 11.42
C ASP A 141 8.65 -23.85 12.36
N LYS A 142 7.41 -23.44 12.68
CA LYS A 142 6.51 -24.25 13.51
C LYS A 142 6.02 -25.47 12.71
N PRO A 143 6.13 -26.71 13.26
CA PRO A 143 5.50 -27.87 12.64
C PRO A 143 3.96 -27.70 12.66
N PRO A 144 3.25 -28.21 11.63
CA PRO A 144 1.79 -28.20 11.59
C PRO A 144 1.17 -29.05 12.70
#